data_AF-A0A936ID34-F1
#
_entry.id   AF-A0A936ID34-F1
#
_cell.length_a   1.000
_cell.length_b   1.000
_cell.length_c   1.000
_cell.angle_alpha   90.00
_cell.angle_beta   90.00
_cell.angle_gamma   90.00
#
_symmetry.space_group_name_H-M   'P 1'
#
loop_
_entity.id
_entity.type
_entity.pdbx_description
1 polymer ?
#
loop_
_entity_poly.entity_id
_entity_poly.type
_entity_poly.pdbx_seq_one_letter_code
_entity_poly.pdbx_strand_id
1 'polypeptide(L)'
;MLPNREGRFKATIREHGVAETGQNKLATFVCHFQLTEELANGEWLPVEEDFDITGYFYLEKRDGTLNTVTIDALKSAFGWDGRDPFWLQDADFDGHIVQVKLAFETYDGKTRIKVQYVDAADATPSGVPQADDAARRSIATRLGAKFRANAGGTPAPAPRPPTGSRPAAPKPAPPARPADPTATLEQAWTAFAAGFPADTPQEHVEREWFRVLGELYPGKTPEQLSPAQWGVVLRDGPARIVPF
;
A
#
# COMPACT_ATOMS: atom_id res chain seq x y z
N MET A 1 -9.93 2.08 32.56
CA MET A 1 -11.18 1.23 32.50
C MET A 1 -11.25 0.54 31.15
N LEU A 2 -11.76 -0.70 31.02
CA LEU A 2 -11.88 -1.32 29.68
C LEU A 2 -12.95 -0.61 28.82
N PRO A 3 -12.70 -0.37 27.52
CA PRO A 3 -13.70 0.20 26.62
C PRO A 3 -14.90 -0.73 26.46
N ASN A 4 -16.06 -0.15 26.21
CA ASN A 4 -17.33 -0.89 26.09
C ASN A 4 -18.02 -0.68 24.73
N ARG A 5 -17.34 -0.05 23.78
CA ARG A 5 -17.86 0.26 22.44
C ARG A 5 -16.77 0.13 21.38
N GLU A 6 -17.19 -0.27 20.17
CA GLU A 6 -16.35 -0.26 18.99
C GLU A 6 -16.16 1.16 18.48
N GLY A 7 -15.08 1.39 17.72
CA GLY A 7 -14.83 2.70 17.16
C GLY A 7 -13.38 2.87 16.72
N ARG A 8 -13.07 4.07 16.25
CA ARG A 8 -11.70 4.50 15.97
C ARG A 8 -11.35 5.57 16.98
N PHE A 9 -10.24 5.39 17.67
CA PHE A 9 -9.82 6.24 18.77
C PHE A 9 -8.41 6.74 18.48
N LYS A 10 -8.10 7.95 18.94
CA LYS A 10 -6.72 8.33 19.21
C LYS A 10 -6.35 7.87 20.59
N ALA A 11 -5.10 7.44 20.73
CA ALA A 11 -4.59 6.93 21.98
C ALA A 11 -3.15 7.35 22.21
N THR A 12 -2.81 7.54 23.48
CA THR A 12 -1.44 7.68 23.96
C THR A 12 -0.91 6.33 24.46
N ILE A 13 0.41 6.15 24.40
CA ILE A 13 1.07 4.93 24.84
C ILE A 13 1.44 5.07 26.31
N ARG A 14 1.03 4.10 27.13
CA ARG A 14 1.32 4.06 28.58
C ARG A 14 2.48 3.13 28.88
N GLU A 15 2.42 1.92 28.35
CA GLU A 15 3.41 0.87 28.54
C GLU A 15 3.53 0.07 27.25
N HIS A 16 4.72 -0.40 26.92
CA HIS A 16 4.94 -1.22 25.73
C HIS A 16 6.12 -2.17 25.92
N GLY A 17 6.17 -3.21 25.10
CA GLY A 17 7.28 -4.15 25.07
C GLY A 17 7.08 -5.25 24.04
N VAL A 18 8.13 -6.05 23.83
CA VAL A 18 8.09 -7.22 22.96
C VAL A 18 8.20 -8.47 23.80
N ALA A 19 7.27 -9.40 23.62
CA ALA A 19 7.22 -10.65 24.35
C ALA A 19 6.70 -11.80 23.49
N GLU A 20 6.95 -13.03 23.93
CA GLU A 20 6.26 -14.21 23.40
C GLU A 20 4.86 -14.30 24.04
N THR A 21 3.80 -14.36 23.23
CA THR A 21 2.44 -14.43 23.75
C THR A 21 1.60 -15.55 23.12
N GLY A 22 0.49 -15.89 23.78
CA GLY A 22 -0.43 -16.93 23.35
C GLY A 22 0.11 -18.36 23.50
N GLN A 23 -0.69 -19.33 23.08
CA GLN A 23 -0.34 -20.76 23.20
C GLN A 23 0.85 -21.16 22.31
N ASN A 24 1.01 -20.48 21.17
CA ASN A 24 2.08 -20.76 20.21
C ASN A 24 3.37 -19.95 20.51
N LYS A 25 3.41 -19.16 21.59
CA LYS A 25 4.57 -18.33 21.98
C LYS A 25 5.09 -17.43 20.86
N LEU A 26 4.19 -16.76 20.15
CA LEU A 26 4.56 -15.95 18.99
C LEU A 26 5.16 -14.61 19.44
N ALA A 27 6.17 -14.13 18.73
CA ALA A 27 6.74 -12.80 18.92
C ALA A 27 5.66 -11.72 18.73
N THR A 28 5.42 -10.94 19.77
CA THR A 28 4.30 -10.00 19.85
C THR A 28 4.79 -8.67 20.41
N PHE A 29 4.49 -7.58 19.71
CA PHE A 29 4.55 -6.25 20.31
C PHE A 29 3.25 -6.02 21.10
N VAL A 30 3.40 -5.79 22.41
CA VAL A 30 2.28 -5.55 23.33
C VAL A 30 2.34 -4.09 23.74
N CYS A 31 1.21 -3.40 23.62
CA CYS A 31 1.12 -1.98 23.92
C CYS A 31 -0.15 -1.67 24.70
N HIS A 32 -0.01 -0.98 25.83
CA HIS A 32 -1.08 -0.49 26.66
C HIS A 32 -1.41 0.95 26.25
N PHE A 33 -2.63 1.15 25.76
CA PHE A 33 -3.11 2.41 25.23
C PHE A 33 -4.09 3.06 26.19
N GLN A 34 -3.96 4.37 26.37
CA GLN A 34 -5.00 5.22 26.94
C GLN A 34 -5.74 5.91 25.79
N LEU A 35 -7.06 5.74 25.70
CA LEU A 35 -7.88 6.40 24.69
C LEU A 35 -8.15 7.85 25.08
N THR A 36 -7.98 8.78 24.14
CA THR A 36 -8.10 10.22 24.39
C THR A 36 -9.18 10.90 23.57
N GLU A 37 -9.33 10.49 22.29
CA GLU A 37 -10.36 11.02 21.40
C GLU A 37 -11.01 9.88 20.63
N GLU A 38 -12.30 9.98 20.34
CA GLU A 38 -13.08 9.05 19.52
C GLU A 38 -13.52 9.75 18.23
N LEU A 39 -13.41 9.05 17.11
CA LEU A 39 -13.92 9.54 15.84
C LEU A 39 -15.43 9.29 15.76
N ALA A 40 -16.22 10.33 15.97
CA ALA A 40 -17.67 10.31 15.89
C ALA A 40 -18.14 11.31 14.83
N ASN A 41 -18.98 10.84 13.90
CA ASN A 41 -19.53 11.67 12.81
C ASN A 41 -18.48 12.41 11.97
N GLY A 42 -17.27 11.85 11.85
CA GLY A 42 -16.16 12.44 11.09
C GLY A 42 -15.33 13.46 11.86
N GLU A 43 -15.65 13.70 13.14
CA GLU A 43 -14.91 14.61 14.02
C GLU A 43 -14.27 13.82 15.17
N TRP A 44 -13.10 14.27 15.61
CA TRP A 44 -12.46 13.74 16.81
C TRP A 44 -13.04 14.44 18.03
N LEU A 45 -13.73 13.68 18.88
CA LEU A 45 -14.34 14.17 20.11
C LEU A 45 -13.58 13.59 21.31
N PRO A 46 -13.37 14.34 22.40
CA PRO A 46 -12.74 13.81 23.60
C PRO A 46 -13.51 12.60 24.16
N VAL A 47 -12.77 11.58 24.61
CA VAL A 47 -13.35 10.49 25.40
C VAL A 47 -13.45 10.99 26.84
N GLU A 48 -14.66 11.08 27.38
CA GLU A 48 -14.87 11.50 28.78
C GLU A 48 -14.51 10.39 29.77
N GLU A 49 -14.59 9.14 29.34
CA GLU A 49 -14.22 7.98 30.15
C GLU A 49 -12.72 7.74 30.17
N ASP A 50 -12.20 7.32 31.32
CA ASP A 50 -10.80 6.93 31.48
C ASP A 50 -10.56 5.52 30.91
N PHE A 51 -10.61 5.40 29.58
CA PHE A 51 -10.50 4.12 28.89
C PHE A 51 -9.06 3.73 28.58
N ASP A 52 -8.73 2.48 28.92
CA ASP A 52 -7.45 1.85 28.64
C ASP A 52 -7.63 0.47 28.03
N ILE A 53 -6.77 0.12 27.08
CA ILE A 53 -6.82 -1.18 26.41
C ILE A 53 -5.43 -1.65 25.99
N THR A 54 -5.18 -2.94 26.16
CA THR A 54 -3.95 -3.58 25.66
C THR A 54 -4.15 -4.10 24.24
N GLY A 55 -3.34 -3.64 23.31
CA GLY A 55 -3.20 -4.21 21.98
C GLY A 55 -2.12 -5.28 21.93
N TYR A 56 -2.40 -6.34 21.16
CA TYR A 56 -1.47 -7.44 20.89
C TYR A 56 -1.20 -7.50 19.39
N PHE A 57 0.00 -7.15 18.99
CA PHE A 57 0.42 -7.05 17.59
C PHE A 57 1.42 -8.16 17.28
N TYR A 58 0.91 -9.29 16.80
CA TYR A 58 1.73 -10.45 16.42
C TYR A 58 2.61 -10.13 15.22
N LEU A 59 3.93 -10.23 15.39
CA LEU A 59 4.94 -9.92 14.37
C LEU A 59 5.16 -11.10 13.41
N GLU A 60 4.81 -12.29 13.86
CA GLU A 60 4.86 -13.52 13.08
C GLU A 60 3.51 -14.26 13.14
N LYS A 61 3.30 -15.14 12.16
CA LYS A 61 2.15 -16.02 12.07
C LYS A 61 2.51 -17.38 12.65
N ARG A 62 1.49 -18.22 12.86
CA ARG A 62 1.66 -19.57 13.40
C ARG A 62 2.56 -20.48 12.55
N ASP A 63 2.69 -20.20 11.26
CA ASP A 63 3.57 -20.93 10.33
C ASP A 63 5.03 -20.45 10.36
N GLY A 64 5.37 -19.48 11.24
CA GLY A 64 6.70 -18.88 11.35
C GLY A 64 6.99 -17.80 10.31
N THR A 65 6.05 -17.48 9.42
CA THR A 65 6.22 -16.36 8.47
C THR A 65 5.89 -15.03 9.12
N LEU A 66 6.48 -13.95 8.59
CA LEU A 66 6.21 -12.60 9.09
C LEU A 66 4.76 -12.19 8.85
N ASN A 67 4.19 -11.49 9.83
CA ASN A 67 2.91 -10.81 9.70
C ASN A 67 3.12 -9.41 9.12
N THR A 68 3.39 -9.35 7.81
CA THR A 68 3.75 -8.12 7.10
C THR A 68 2.73 -7.00 7.26
N VAL A 69 1.43 -7.33 7.30
CA VAL A 69 0.37 -6.34 7.53
C VAL A 69 0.53 -5.64 8.88
N THR A 70 0.77 -6.40 9.94
CA THR A 70 1.00 -5.84 11.28
C THR A 70 2.33 -5.08 11.33
N ILE A 71 3.38 -5.60 10.70
CA ILE A 71 4.68 -4.92 10.65
C ILE A 71 4.55 -3.57 9.94
N ASP A 72 3.90 -3.51 8.77
CA ASP A 72 3.73 -2.26 8.03
C ASP A 72 2.86 -1.24 8.79
N ALA A 73 1.82 -1.71 9.49
CA ALA A 73 1.02 -0.88 10.38
C ALA A 73 1.86 -0.29 11.53
N LEU A 74 2.71 -1.10 12.17
CA LEU A 74 3.62 -0.64 13.23
C LEU A 74 4.69 0.31 12.71
N LYS A 75 5.26 0.06 11.53
CA LYS A 75 6.20 0.98 10.88
C LYS A 75 5.56 2.34 10.63
N SER A 76 4.33 2.34 10.10
CA SER A 76 3.59 3.59 9.87
C SER A 76 3.21 4.29 11.16
N ALA A 77 2.77 3.57 12.19
CA ALA A 77 2.24 4.17 13.41
C ALA A 77 3.33 4.66 14.37
N PHE A 78 4.47 3.96 14.44
CA PHE A 78 5.53 4.22 15.43
C PHE A 78 6.83 4.73 14.79
N GLY A 79 6.90 4.82 13.46
CA GLY A 79 8.14 5.20 12.76
C GLY A 79 9.23 4.12 12.78
N TRP A 80 8.87 2.88 13.13
CA TRP A 80 9.78 1.74 13.13
C TRP A 80 10.26 1.42 11.70
N ASP A 81 11.52 0.98 11.55
CA ASP A 81 12.08 0.61 10.25
C ASP A 81 11.80 -0.86 9.85
N GLY A 82 11.35 -1.68 10.80
CA GLY A 82 11.02 -3.09 10.60
C GLY A 82 12.21 -4.05 10.71
N ARG A 83 13.41 -3.59 11.10
CA ARG A 83 14.62 -4.43 11.13
C ARG A 83 14.80 -5.18 12.44
N ASP A 84 14.62 -4.48 13.56
CA ASP A 84 14.81 -5.04 14.90
C ASP A 84 13.52 -4.86 15.72
N PRO A 85 12.81 -5.93 16.09
CA PRO A 85 11.59 -5.81 16.89
C PRO A 85 11.84 -5.21 18.27
N PHE A 86 13.02 -5.37 18.87
CA PHE A 86 13.33 -4.81 20.19
C PHE A 86 13.44 -3.30 20.18
N TRP A 87 13.63 -2.67 19.01
CA TRP A 87 13.48 -1.23 18.86
C TRP A 87 12.10 -0.74 19.37
N LEU A 88 11.03 -1.50 19.13
CA LEU A 88 9.69 -1.16 19.62
C LEU A 88 9.57 -1.21 21.15
N GLN A 89 10.46 -1.95 21.83
CA GLN A 89 10.51 -1.99 23.28
C GLN A 89 11.35 -0.84 23.85
N ASP A 90 12.45 -0.50 23.17
CA ASP A 90 13.43 0.45 23.70
C ASP A 90 13.19 1.91 23.27
N ALA A 91 12.37 2.12 22.23
CA ALA A 91 12.01 3.45 21.76
C ALA A 91 11.18 4.22 22.80
N ASP A 92 11.40 5.53 22.88
CA ASP A 92 10.60 6.41 23.73
C ASP A 92 9.34 6.87 22.97
N PHE A 93 8.18 6.52 23.53
CA PHE A 93 6.87 6.91 23.00
C PHE A 93 6.13 7.89 23.91
N ASP A 94 6.81 8.58 24.83
CA ASP A 94 6.17 9.60 25.65
C ASP A 94 5.55 10.69 24.78
N GLY A 95 4.29 11.02 25.07
CA GLY A 95 3.47 11.94 24.27
C GLY A 95 3.16 11.47 22.84
N HIS A 96 3.60 10.28 22.41
CA HIS A 96 3.29 9.75 21.08
C HIS A 96 1.82 9.38 20.98
N ILE A 97 1.19 9.78 19.87
CA ILE A 97 -0.23 9.54 19.61
C ILE A 97 -0.34 8.60 18.41
N VAL A 98 -1.24 7.64 18.52
CA VAL A 98 -1.61 6.74 17.42
C VAL A 98 -3.13 6.70 17.26
N GLN A 99 -3.61 6.20 16.13
CA GLN A 99 -4.99 5.80 15.99
C GLN A 99 -5.14 4.29 16.21
N VAL A 100 -6.12 3.87 17.00
CA VAL A 100 -6.47 2.46 17.20
C VAL A 100 -7.91 2.22 16.77
N LYS A 101 -8.18 1.10 16.10
CA LYS A 101 -9.55 0.64 15.88
C LYS A 101 -9.91 -0.43 16.89
N LEU A 102 -11.00 -0.22 17.61
CA LEU A 102 -11.58 -1.20 18.51
C LEU A 102 -12.73 -1.94 17.84
N ALA A 103 -12.76 -3.25 18.04
CA ALA A 103 -13.84 -4.11 17.58
C ALA A 103 -14.06 -5.25 18.59
N PHE A 104 -15.30 -5.72 18.69
CA PHE A 104 -15.63 -6.95 19.40
C PHE A 104 -15.21 -8.14 18.55
N GLU A 105 -14.47 -9.05 19.17
CA GLU A 105 -14.14 -10.36 18.60
C GLU A 105 -14.74 -11.46 19.45
N THR A 106 -15.42 -12.40 18.78
CA THR A 106 -15.94 -13.61 19.41
C THR A 106 -15.00 -14.78 19.14
N TYR A 107 -14.40 -15.31 20.20
CA TYR A 107 -13.56 -16.50 20.14
C TYR A 107 -13.99 -17.46 21.26
N ASP A 108 -14.18 -18.74 20.92
CA ASP A 108 -14.59 -19.79 21.86
C ASP A 108 -15.83 -19.40 22.71
N GLY A 109 -16.85 -18.85 22.03
CA GLY A 109 -18.09 -18.41 22.66
C GLY A 109 -17.98 -17.18 23.57
N LYS A 110 -16.80 -16.56 23.69
CA LYS A 110 -16.56 -15.35 24.48
C LYS A 110 -16.33 -14.16 23.56
N THR A 111 -17.14 -13.13 23.70
CA THR A 111 -16.97 -11.85 23.01
C THR A 111 -16.15 -10.90 23.87
N ARG A 112 -15.10 -10.33 23.31
CA ARG A 112 -14.23 -9.35 23.98
C ARG A 112 -13.91 -8.21 23.03
N ILE A 113 -13.85 -7.00 23.55
CA ILE A 113 -13.31 -5.87 22.80
C ILE A 113 -11.78 -6.04 22.68
N LYS A 114 -11.24 -5.72 21.51
CA LYS A 114 -9.79 -5.71 21.28
C LYS A 114 -9.38 -4.55 20.38
N VAL A 115 -8.09 -4.24 20.41
CA VAL A 115 -7.45 -3.45 19.36
C VAL A 115 -7.34 -4.34 18.11
N GLN A 116 -8.05 -3.97 17.04
CA GLN A 116 -8.03 -4.69 15.78
C GLN A 116 -6.80 -4.33 14.93
N TYR A 117 -6.45 -3.06 14.88
CA TYR A 117 -5.23 -2.55 14.25
C TYR A 117 -4.86 -1.17 14.82
N VAL A 118 -3.65 -0.73 14.49
CA VAL A 118 -3.08 0.57 14.85
C VAL A 118 -2.61 1.29 13.58
N ASP A 119 -2.78 2.60 13.54
CA ASP A 119 -2.39 3.50 12.45
C ASP A 119 -1.68 4.74 13.03
N ALA A 120 -1.02 5.52 12.17
CA ALA A 120 -0.50 6.85 12.54
C ALA A 120 -1.62 7.79 13.04
N ALA A 121 -1.26 8.77 13.88
CA ALA A 121 -2.21 9.73 14.47
C ALA A 121 -3.05 10.51 13.43
N ASP A 122 -2.46 10.76 12.26
CA ASP A 122 -3.02 11.54 11.16
C ASP A 122 -3.55 10.66 10.02
N ALA A 123 -3.53 9.34 10.18
CA ALA A 123 -4.07 8.43 9.18
C ALA A 123 -5.54 8.76 8.91
N THR A 124 -5.86 9.04 7.64
CA THR A 124 -7.24 9.24 7.25
C THR A 124 -7.99 7.92 7.48
N PRO A 125 -9.11 7.92 8.22
CA PRO A 125 -9.96 6.75 8.36
C PRO A 125 -10.26 6.27 6.96
N SER A 126 -9.85 5.05 6.62
CA SER A 126 -9.84 4.55 5.25
C SER A 126 -11.24 4.66 4.62
N GLY A 127 -11.49 5.79 3.96
CA GLY A 127 -12.61 5.96 3.06
C GLY A 127 -12.34 5.12 1.83
N VAL A 128 -13.40 4.86 1.05
CA VAL A 128 -13.24 4.29 -0.29
C VAL A 128 -12.23 5.16 -1.05
N PRO A 129 -11.06 4.61 -1.47
CA PRO A 129 -10.04 5.38 -2.14
C PRO A 129 -10.66 6.15 -3.31
N GLN A 130 -10.62 7.47 -3.23
CA GLN A 130 -11.11 8.32 -4.31
C GLN A 130 -10.00 8.47 -5.33
N ALA A 131 -10.34 8.37 -6.61
CA ALA A 131 -9.38 8.69 -7.66
C ALA A 131 -8.99 10.17 -7.57
N ASP A 132 -7.70 10.46 -7.58
CA ASP A 132 -7.16 11.82 -7.78
C ASP A 132 -7.38 12.28 -9.24
N ASP A 133 -7.02 13.52 -9.58
CA ASP A 133 -7.24 14.08 -10.92
C ASP A 133 -6.46 13.35 -12.03
N ALA A 134 -5.32 12.75 -11.71
CA ALA A 134 -4.54 11.97 -12.67
C ALA A 134 -5.21 10.62 -12.94
N ALA A 135 -5.59 9.92 -11.87
CA ALA A 135 -6.34 8.67 -11.91
C ALA A 135 -7.70 8.85 -12.59
N ARG A 136 -8.44 9.92 -12.28
CA ARG A 136 -9.72 10.27 -12.93
C ARG A 136 -9.54 10.43 -14.44
N ARG A 137 -8.53 11.18 -14.89
CA ARG A 137 -8.22 11.35 -16.32
C ARG A 137 -7.83 10.02 -16.98
N SER A 138 -6.98 9.23 -16.33
CA SER A 138 -6.56 7.92 -16.84
C SER A 138 -7.74 6.96 -16.98
N ILE A 139 -8.60 6.88 -15.96
CA ILE A 139 -9.82 6.07 -15.94
C ILE A 139 -10.79 6.54 -17.03
N ALA A 140 -11.04 7.84 -17.16
CA ALA A 140 -11.93 8.41 -18.17
C ALA A 140 -11.44 8.12 -19.60
N THR A 141 -10.14 8.23 -19.86
CA THR A 141 -9.53 7.92 -21.17
C THR A 141 -9.63 6.43 -21.48
N ARG A 142 -9.29 5.56 -20.51
CA ARG A 142 -9.23 4.11 -20.72
C ARG A 142 -10.61 3.46 -20.82
N LEU A 143 -11.58 3.93 -20.03
CA LEU A 143 -12.86 3.25 -19.85
C LEU A 143 -14.07 4.09 -20.28
N GLY A 144 -13.93 5.40 -20.46
CA GLY A 144 -15.07 6.28 -20.72
C GLY A 144 -15.84 5.94 -22.00
N ALA A 145 -15.15 5.56 -23.08
CA ALA A 145 -15.81 5.13 -24.31
C ALA A 145 -16.60 3.82 -24.14
N LYS A 146 -16.05 2.87 -23.36
CA LYS A 146 -16.69 1.58 -23.06
C LYS A 146 -17.93 1.78 -22.20
N PHE A 147 -17.86 2.64 -21.18
CA PHE A 147 -19.01 2.97 -20.36
C PHE A 147 -20.11 3.70 -21.14
N ARG A 148 -19.76 4.64 -22.04
CA ARG A 148 -20.74 5.30 -22.91
C ARG A 148 -21.44 4.34 -23.88
N ALA A 149 -20.69 3.43 -24.50
CA ALA A 149 -21.25 2.40 -25.38
C ALA A 149 -22.15 1.43 -24.61
N ASN A 150 -21.74 1.01 -23.41
CA ASN A 150 -22.53 0.13 -22.54
C ASN A 150 -23.81 0.81 -22.01
N ALA A 151 -23.78 2.12 -21.82
CA ALA A 151 -24.95 2.91 -21.42
C ALA A 151 -25.96 3.15 -22.57
N GLY A 152 -25.77 2.52 -23.74
CA GLY A 152 -26.70 2.59 -24.86
C GLY A 152 -26.69 3.93 -25.61
N GLY A 153 -25.73 4.81 -25.33
CA GLY A 153 -25.58 6.09 -26.03
C GLY A 153 -24.94 5.89 -27.41
N THR A 154 -25.74 5.87 -28.48
CA THR A 154 -25.24 6.01 -29.85
C THR A 154 -24.52 7.36 -29.95
N PRO A 155 -23.25 7.43 -30.41
CA PRO A 155 -22.58 8.72 -30.61
C PRO A 155 -23.42 9.59 -31.54
N ALA A 156 -23.71 10.81 -31.12
CA ALA A 156 -24.37 11.80 -31.98
C ALA A 156 -23.56 11.94 -33.29
N PRO A 157 -24.20 11.92 -34.47
CA PRO A 157 -23.51 12.17 -35.72
C PRO A 157 -22.81 13.53 -35.65
N ALA A 158 -21.53 13.57 -36.04
CA ALA A 158 -20.79 14.82 -36.10
C ALA A 158 -21.53 15.84 -37.00
N PRO A 159 -21.68 17.11 -36.57
CA PRO A 159 -22.28 18.14 -37.42
C PRO A 159 -21.49 18.27 -38.73
N ARG A 160 -22.20 18.30 -39.86
CA ARG A 160 -21.56 18.60 -41.16
C ARG A 160 -20.95 20.01 -41.09
N PRO A 161 -19.67 20.19 -41.50
CA PRO A 161 -19.04 21.49 -41.44
C PRO A 161 -19.69 22.48 -42.43
N PRO A 162 -19.91 23.75 -42.03
CA PRO A 162 -20.34 24.78 -42.96
C PRO A 162 -19.22 25.10 -43.95
N THR A 163 -19.59 25.20 -45.23
CA THR A 163 -18.75 25.69 -46.31
C THR A 163 -18.29 27.12 -46.03
N GLY A 164 -16.98 27.34 -46.02
CA GLY A 164 -16.39 28.67 -46.18
C GLY A 164 -15.65 29.20 -44.97
N SER A 165 -14.40 28.78 -44.81
CA SER A 165 -13.25 29.64 -44.50
C SER A 165 -12.03 28.74 -44.39
N ARG A 166 -11.07 28.96 -45.29
CA ARG A 166 -9.81 28.23 -45.36
C ARG A 166 -8.99 28.51 -44.09
N PRO A 167 -8.77 27.53 -43.20
CA PRO A 167 -7.82 27.68 -42.11
C PRO A 167 -6.41 27.49 -42.66
N ALA A 168 -5.45 28.22 -42.12
CA ALA A 168 -4.04 28.05 -42.42
C ALA A 168 -3.63 26.58 -42.20
N ALA A 169 -2.76 26.07 -43.08
CA ALA A 169 -2.27 24.70 -43.04
C ALA A 169 -1.71 24.38 -41.63
N PRO A 170 -2.20 23.30 -40.96
CA PRO A 170 -1.60 22.87 -39.72
C PRO A 170 -0.16 22.43 -39.99
N LYS A 171 0.76 22.91 -39.16
CA LYS A 171 2.12 22.36 -39.08
C LYS A 171 2.00 20.84 -38.89
N PRO A 172 2.77 20.01 -39.63
CA PRO A 172 2.69 18.56 -39.47
C PRO A 172 2.93 18.20 -38.00
N ALA A 173 2.00 17.43 -37.44
CA ALA A 173 2.14 16.88 -36.10
C ALA A 173 3.44 16.07 -36.05
N PRO A 174 4.22 16.16 -34.94
CA PRO A 174 5.31 15.22 -34.74
C PRO A 174 4.75 13.80 -34.83
N PRO A 175 5.48 12.85 -35.44
CA PRO A 175 5.02 11.48 -35.54
C PRO A 175 4.65 10.96 -34.14
N ALA A 176 3.47 10.33 -34.04
CA ALA A 176 3.04 9.69 -32.82
C ALA A 176 4.17 8.79 -32.32
N ARG A 177 4.68 9.07 -31.12
CA ARG A 177 5.61 8.16 -30.45
C ARG A 177 4.90 6.80 -30.38
N PRO A 178 5.54 5.71 -30.81
CA PRO A 178 4.98 4.38 -30.61
C PRO A 178 4.60 4.25 -29.13
N ALA A 179 3.41 3.73 -28.85
CA ALA A 179 3.04 3.41 -27.48
C ALA A 179 4.13 2.50 -26.92
N ASP A 180 4.75 2.91 -25.81
CA ASP A 180 5.72 2.05 -25.14
C ASP A 180 5.04 0.71 -24.83
N PRO A 181 5.70 -0.43 -25.06
CA PRO A 181 5.14 -1.73 -24.75
C PRO A 181 4.72 -1.74 -23.28
N THR A 182 3.53 -2.25 -22.96
CA THR A 182 3.13 -2.50 -21.56
C THR A 182 3.40 -3.95 -21.24
N ALA A 183 4.03 -4.23 -20.09
CA ALA A 183 4.29 -5.59 -19.64
C ALA A 183 3.88 -5.78 -18.17
N THR A 184 3.77 -7.03 -17.74
CA THR A 184 3.65 -7.39 -16.33
C THR A 184 5.03 -7.67 -15.72
N LEU A 185 5.12 -7.69 -14.39
CA LEU A 185 6.32 -8.13 -13.66
C LEU A 185 6.77 -9.50 -14.14
N GLU A 186 5.84 -10.47 -14.22
CA GLU A 186 6.13 -11.84 -14.63
C GLU A 186 6.72 -11.93 -16.05
N GLN A 187 6.20 -11.12 -16.98
CA GLN A 187 6.74 -11.04 -18.34
C GLN A 187 8.15 -10.46 -18.35
N ALA A 188 8.38 -9.37 -17.61
CA ALA A 188 9.70 -8.72 -17.52
C ALA A 188 10.73 -9.65 -16.84
N TRP A 189 10.33 -10.34 -15.76
CA TRP A 189 11.14 -11.33 -15.06
C TRP A 189 11.50 -12.51 -15.98
N THR A 190 10.52 -13.08 -16.67
CA THR A 190 10.74 -14.23 -17.57
C THR A 190 11.75 -13.90 -18.67
N ALA A 191 11.62 -12.72 -19.30
CA ALA A 191 12.55 -12.29 -20.34
C ALA A 191 13.94 -11.98 -19.79
N PHE A 192 14.03 -11.42 -18.58
CA PHE A 192 15.30 -11.14 -17.92
C PHE A 192 16.03 -12.42 -17.54
N ALA A 193 15.34 -13.36 -16.90
CA ALA A 193 15.89 -14.66 -16.51
C ALA A 193 16.34 -15.48 -17.73
N ALA A 194 15.64 -15.36 -18.86
CA ALA A 194 16.04 -16.00 -20.13
C ALA A 194 17.39 -15.49 -20.69
N GLY A 195 17.91 -14.37 -20.20
CA GLY A 195 19.22 -13.83 -20.58
C GLY A 195 20.40 -14.51 -19.87
N PHE A 196 20.17 -15.40 -18.90
CA PHE A 196 21.21 -16.10 -18.17
C PHE A 196 21.38 -17.56 -18.64
N PRO A 197 22.61 -18.12 -18.57
CA PRO A 197 22.83 -19.56 -18.71
C PRO A 197 22.01 -20.39 -17.72
N ALA A 198 21.56 -21.58 -18.13
CA ALA A 198 20.68 -22.44 -17.33
C ALA A 198 21.30 -22.95 -16.01
N ASP A 199 22.63 -22.91 -15.90
CA ASP A 199 23.41 -23.27 -14.71
C ASP A 199 23.67 -22.08 -13.77
N THR A 200 23.17 -20.88 -14.11
CA THR A 200 23.31 -19.70 -13.26
C THR A 200 22.50 -19.88 -11.97
N PRO A 201 23.12 -19.70 -10.78
CA PRO A 201 22.40 -19.76 -9.52
C PRO A 201 21.27 -18.72 -9.47
N GLN A 202 20.09 -19.14 -9.00
CA GLN A 202 18.91 -18.25 -8.89
C GLN A 202 19.21 -16.99 -8.09
N GLU A 203 19.98 -17.09 -7.01
CA GLU A 203 20.41 -15.96 -6.19
C GLU A 203 21.18 -14.89 -7.01
N HIS A 204 21.99 -15.33 -7.97
CA HIS A 204 22.72 -14.41 -8.84
C HIS A 204 21.77 -13.68 -9.81
N VAL A 205 20.81 -14.41 -10.38
CA VAL A 205 19.79 -13.85 -11.28
C VAL A 205 18.92 -12.83 -10.53
N GLU A 206 18.50 -13.13 -9.31
CA GLU A 206 17.72 -12.23 -8.46
C GLU A 206 18.52 -10.98 -8.08
N ARG A 207 19.80 -11.13 -7.72
CA ARG A 207 20.66 -9.99 -7.40
C ARG A 207 20.83 -9.04 -8.58
N GLU A 208 21.09 -9.59 -9.78
CA GLU A 208 21.20 -8.79 -10.99
C GLU A 208 19.88 -8.12 -11.38
N TRP A 209 18.75 -8.81 -11.17
CA TRP A 209 17.43 -8.23 -11.36
C TRP A 209 17.21 -6.98 -10.50
N PHE A 210 17.48 -7.08 -9.18
CA PHE A 210 17.33 -5.93 -8.29
C PHE A 210 18.33 -4.81 -8.59
N ARG A 211 19.57 -5.14 -9.01
CA ARG A 211 20.54 -4.14 -9.48
C ARG A 211 19.99 -3.36 -10.68
N VAL A 212 19.51 -4.07 -11.71
CA VAL A 212 18.97 -3.45 -12.93
C VAL A 212 17.70 -2.64 -12.65
N LEU A 213 16.83 -3.12 -11.76
CA LEU A 213 15.68 -2.34 -11.31
C LEU A 213 16.09 -1.07 -10.56
N GLY A 214 17.09 -1.15 -9.69
CA GLY A 214 17.63 0.00 -8.97
C GLY A 214 18.28 1.05 -9.88
N GLU A 215 18.89 0.63 -11.00
CA GLU A 215 19.45 1.53 -12.01
C GLU A 215 18.37 2.20 -12.86
N LEU A 216 17.35 1.44 -13.27
CA LEU A 216 16.28 1.96 -14.12
C LEU A 216 15.30 2.83 -13.33
N TYR A 217 15.05 2.49 -12.08
CA TYR A 217 14.05 3.12 -11.22
C TYR A 217 14.56 3.29 -9.78
N PRO A 218 15.54 4.17 -9.55
CA PRO A 218 16.09 4.41 -8.22
C PRO A 218 15.00 4.88 -7.24
N GLY A 219 15.01 4.32 -6.04
CA GLY A 219 14.05 4.66 -4.97
C GLY A 219 12.65 4.09 -5.16
N LYS A 220 12.46 3.16 -6.11
CA LYS A 220 11.19 2.44 -6.29
C LYS A 220 11.33 0.95 -6.01
N THR A 221 10.33 0.37 -5.38
CA THR A 221 10.20 -1.08 -5.24
C THR A 221 9.45 -1.66 -6.45
N PRO A 222 9.60 -2.98 -6.75
CA PRO A 222 8.90 -3.63 -7.86
C PRO A 222 7.39 -3.37 -7.87
N GLU A 223 6.75 -3.35 -6.70
CA GLU A 223 5.29 -3.17 -6.54
C GLU A 223 4.82 -1.76 -6.95
N GLN A 224 5.75 -0.78 -6.98
CA GLN A 224 5.48 0.60 -7.37
C GLN A 224 5.67 0.85 -8.87
N LEU A 225 6.13 -0.15 -9.64
CA LEU A 225 6.32 -0.04 -11.08
C LEU A 225 5.01 -0.28 -11.83
N SER A 226 4.66 0.69 -12.67
CA SER A 226 3.49 0.61 -13.56
C SER A 226 3.73 -0.34 -14.74
N PRO A 227 2.67 -0.81 -15.43
CA PRO A 227 2.81 -1.67 -16.62
C PRO A 227 3.68 -1.08 -17.75
N ALA A 228 3.69 0.25 -17.90
CA ALA A 228 4.57 0.91 -18.88
C ALA A 228 6.04 0.85 -18.44
N GLN A 229 6.32 1.00 -17.15
CA GLN A 229 7.67 0.85 -16.60
C GLN A 229 8.15 -0.59 -16.71
N TRP A 230 7.27 -1.56 -16.46
CA TRP A 230 7.58 -2.97 -16.72
C TRP A 230 7.90 -3.26 -18.17
N GLY A 231 7.27 -2.56 -19.12
CA GLY A 231 7.63 -2.66 -20.53
C GLY A 231 9.01 -2.12 -20.86
N VAL A 232 9.46 -1.08 -20.16
CA VAL A 232 10.84 -0.59 -20.24
C VAL A 232 11.80 -1.62 -19.64
N VAL A 233 11.48 -2.22 -18.48
CA VAL A 233 12.31 -3.31 -17.90
C VAL A 233 12.37 -4.51 -18.83
N LEU A 234 11.25 -4.92 -19.42
CA LEU A 234 11.17 -6.02 -20.39
C LEU A 234 12.09 -5.77 -21.60
N ARG A 235 12.13 -4.53 -22.10
CA ARG A 235 12.89 -4.14 -23.28
C ARG A 235 14.38 -3.95 -22.97
N ASP A 236 14.69 -3.21 -21.91
CA ASP A 236 16.03 -2.67 -21.65
C ASP A 236 16.78 -3.48 -20.58
N GLY A 237 16.06 -4.29 -19.78
CA GLY A 237 16.62 -5.10 -18.70
C GLY A 237 17.59 -6.19 -19.19
N PRO A 238 17.23 -7.02 -20.19
CA PRO A 238 18.13 -8.07 -20.69
C PRO A 238 19.47 -7.53 -21.21
N ALA A 239 19.49 -6.33 -21.80
CA ALA A 239 20.71 -5.70 -22.29
C ALA A 239 21.66 -5.19 -21.19
N ARG A 240 21.18 -5.15 -19.94
CA ARG A 240 21.94 -4.68 -18.76
C ARG A 240 22.50 -5.82 -17.90
N ILE A 241 22.24 -7.07 -18.29
CA ILE A 241 22.81 -8.24 -17.63
C ILE A 241 24.34 -8.20 -17.76
N VAL A 242 25.03 -8.30 -16.63
CA VAL A 242 26.48 -8.47 -16.62
C VAL A 242 26.76 -9.97 -16.52
N PRO A 243 27.43 -10.58 -17.52
CA PRO A 243 27.75 -12.00 -17.45
C PRO A 243 28.70 -12.29 -16.29
N PHE A 244 28.52 -13.47 -15.69
CA PHE A 244 29.30 -13.99 -14.58
C PHE A 244 30.73 -14.33 -14.98
#